data_AF-X1S2Z9-F1
#
_entry.id   AF-X1S2Z9-F1
#
_cell.length_a   1.000
_cell.length_b   1.000
_cell.length_c   1.000
_cell.angle_alpha   90.00
_cell.angle_beta   90.00
_cell.angle_gamma   90.00
#
_symmetry.space_group_name_H-M   'P 1'
#
loop_
_entity.id
_entity.type
_entity.pdbx_description
1 polymer ?
#
loop_
_entity_poly.entity_id
_entity_poly.type
_entity_poly.pdbx_seq_one_letter_code
_entity_poly.pdbx_strand_id
1 'polypeptide(L)'
;MEKGFPSPPFPDEPEHVAEAVSLLGLRYAVITSVTRDDLSDGGASLFAATIRAIKERTPGVKVEVLIPDFKGDEKALEQVSRAQPDILNHNLETTERLYT
;
A
#
# COMPACT_ATOMS: atom_id res chain seq x y z
N MET A 1 4.36 10.93 -23.26
CA MET A 1 3.74 11.50 -22.04
C MET A 1 4.88 11.86 -21.10
N GLU A 2 4.98 13.12 -20.68
CA GLU A 2 5.81 13.43 -19.50
C GLU A 2 5.22 12.69 -18.30
N LYS A 3 6.05 11.95 -17.55
CA LYS A 3 5.65 11.45 -16.23
C LYS A 3 5.35 12.68 -15.38
N GLY A 4 4.11 12.83 -14.94
CA GLY A 4 3.77 13.83 -13.93
C GLY A 4 4.60 13.58 -12.68
N PHE A 5 5.21 14.61 -12.12
CA PHE A 5 5.88 14.49 -10.83
C PHE A 5 4.83 14.33 -9.73
N PRO A 6 4.88 13.24 -8.94
CA PRO A 6 3.97 13.07 -7.82
C PRO A 6 4.11 14.24 -6.85
N SER A 7 3.00 14.69 -6.29
CA SER A 7 3.06 15.58 -5.14
C SER A 7 3.69 14.87 -3.93
N PRO A 8 4.27 15.61 -2.97
CA PRO A 8 4.74 15.03 -1.73
C PRO A 8 3.65 14.18 -1.06
N PRO A 9 4.02 13.06 -0.40
CA PRO A 9 3.06 12.28 0.38
C PRO A 9 2.33 13.16 1.38
N PHE A 10 1.02 13.00 1.50
CA PHE A 10 0.24 13.72 2.49
C PHE A 10 0.33 12.97 3.83
N PRO A 11 0.88 13.58 4.90
CA PRO A 11 1.19 12.85 6.13
C PRO A 11 -0.01 12.16 6.79
N ASP A 12 -1.20 12.75 6.70
CA ASP A 12 -2.41 12.23 7.36
C ASP A 12 -3.24 11.29 6.45
N GLU A 13 -2.74 10.95 5.26
CA GLU A 13 -3.43 10.03 4.33
C GLU A 13 -3.80 8.68 4.99
N PRO A 14 -2.93 8.01 5.78
CA PRO A 14 -3.29 6.79 6.49
C PRO A 14 -4.52 6.92 7.38
N GLU A 15 -4.62 8.03 8.13
CA GLU A 15 -5.74 8.28 9.04
C GLU A 15 -7.04 8.56 8.31
N HIS A 16 -6.98 9.32 7.21
CA HIS A 16 -8.14 9.57 6.37
C HIS A 16 -8.66 8.29 5.71
N VAL A 17 -7.77 7.40 5.26
CA VAL A 17 -8.16 6.10 4.73
C VAL A 17 -8.80 5.24 5.82
N ALA A 18 -8.21 5.17 7.01
CA ALA A 18 -8.78 4.45 8.14
C ALA A 18 -10.16 4.99 8.55
N GLU A 19 -10.33 6.32 8.55
CA GLU A 19 -11.60 6.97 8.79
C GLU A 19 -12.65 6.54 7.75
N ALA A 20 -12.29 6.57 6.46
CA ALA A 20 -13.19 6.14 5.40
C ALA A 20 -13.60 4.67 5.55
N VAL A 21 -12.67 3.78 5.88
CA VAL A 21 -12.94 2.35 6.13
C VAL A 21 -13.96 2.18 7.27
N SER A 22 -13.78 2.93 8.36
CA SER A 22 -14.67 2.91 9.52
C SER A 22 -16.07 3.46 9.19
N LEU A 23 -16.13 4.64 8.56
CA LEU A 23 -17.39 5.31 8.20
C LEU A 23 -18.24 4.48 7.23
N LEU A 24 -17.60 3.77 6.31
CA LEU A 24 -18.28 2.89 5.36
C LEU A 24 -18.64 1.52 5.97
N GLY A 25 -18.18 1.21 7.18
CA GLY A 25 -18.45 -0.06 7.85
C GLY A 25 -17.88 -1.27 7.08
N LEU A 26 -16.72 -1.10 6.43
CA LEU A 26 -16.12 -2.17 5.64
C LEU A 26 -15.65 -3.31 6.54
N ARG A 27 -15.85 -4.54 6.08
CA ARG A 27 -15.28 -5.76 6.70
C ARG A 27 -13.98 -6.20 6.04
N TYR A 28 -13.70 -5.66 4.85
CA TYR A 28 -12.56 -5.99 4.02
C TYR A 28 -12.15 -4.77 3.22
N ALA A 29 -10.87 -4.40 3.23
CA ALA A 29 -10.33 -3.28 2.48
C ALA A 29 -9.10 -3.71 1.68
N VAL A 30 -9.05 -3.35 0.40
CA VAL A 30 -7.88 -3.52 -0.46
C VAL A 30 -7.19 -2.17 -0.60
N ILE A 31 -5.90 -2.11 -0.27
CA ILE A 31 -5.08 -0.91 -0.36
C ILE A 31 -4.08 -1.09 -1.50
N THR A 32 -3.97 -0.09 -2.37
CA THR A 32 -2.99 -0.06 -3.47
C THR A 32 -2.46 1.36 -3.66
N SER A 33 -1.38 1.52 -4.43
CA SER A 33 -0.78 2.81 -4.70
C SER A 33 -0.27 2.90 -6.14
N VAL A 34 -0.03 4.14 -6.59
CA VAL A 34 0.88 4.36 -7.71
C VAL A 34 2.32 4.05 -7.30
N THR A 35 3.20 3.77 -8.27
CA THR A 35 4.63 3.60 -8.00
C THR A 35 5.24 4.93 -7.54
N ARG A 36 5.96 4.90 -6.40
CA ARG A 36 6.64 6.07 -5.80
C ARG A 36 8.15 5.95 -5.86
N ASP A 37 8.66 5.85 -7.08
CA ASP A 37 10.11 5.79 -7.37
C ASP A 37 10.89 7.02 -6.88
N ASP A 38 10.17 8.12 -6.60
CA ASP A 38 10.69 9.36 -6.03
C ASP A 38 10.98 9.25 -4.52
N LEU A 39 10.41 8.25 -3.84
CA LEU A 39 10.63 8.00 -2.42
C LEU A 39 11.70 6.92 -2.22
N SER A 40 12.50 7.07 -1.15
CA SER A 40 13.60 6.16 -0.85
C SER A 40 13.16 4.73 -0.52
N ASP A 41 11.93 4.54 -0.04
CA ASP A 41 11.35 3.23 0.33
C ASP A 41 10.23 2.79 -0.64
N GLY A 42 10.09 3.47 -1.79
CA GLY A 42 9.04 3.19 -2.76
C GLY A 42 7.61 3.38 -2.25
N GLY A 43 7.41 4.04 -1.10
CA GLY A 43 6.10 4.20 -0.45
C GLY A 43 5.74 3.10 0.55
N ALA A 44 6.65 2.17 0.86
CA ALA A 44 6.39 1.09 1.82
C ALA A 44 5.96 1.58 3.21
N SER A 45 6.50 2.71 3.69
CA SER A 45 6.12 3.33 4.96
C SER A 45 4.66 3.76 4.97
N LEU A 46 4.16 4.26 3.84
CA LEU A 46 2.78 4.69 3.69
C LEU A 46 1.81 3.52 3.70
N PHE A 47 2.15 2.41 3.04
CA PHE A 47 1.40 1.16 3.16
C PHE A 47 1.36 0.68 4.63
N ALA A 48 2.52 0.60 5.28
CA ALA A 48 2.62 0.14 6.65
C ALA A 48 1.82 1.01 7.63
N ALA A 49 1.88 2.33 7.47
CA ALA A 49 1.09 3.27 8.26
C ALA A 49 -0.42 3.10 8.02
N THR A 50 -0.85 2.97 6.77
CA THR A 50 -2.26 2.78 6.40
C THR A 50 -2.83 1.48 6.97
N ILE A 51 -2.09 0.37 6.89
CA ILE A 51 -2.52 -0.91 7.49
C ILE A 51 -2.74 -0.75 9.00
N ARG A 52 -1.80 -0.14 9.71
CA ARG A 52 -1.89 0.05 11.17
C ARG A 52 -3.05 0.96 11.54
N ALA A 53 -3.18 2.11 10.89
CA ALA A 53 -4.27 3.05 11.13
C ALA A 53 -5.65 2.38 10.95
N ILE A 54 -5.82 1.61 9.88
CA ILE A 54 -7.07 0.85 9.63
C ILE A 54 -7.34 -0.16 10.76
N LYS A 55 -6.33 -0.96 11.15
CA LYS A 55 -6.50 -2.01 12.17
C LYS A 55 -6.72 -1.44 13.57
N GLU A 56 -6.10 -0.31 13.89
CA GLU A 56 -6.28 0.41 15.15
C GLU A 56 -7.68 1.02 15.24
N ARG A 57 -8.14 1.70 14.18
CA ARG A 57 -9.43 2.38 14.17
C ARG A 57 -10.62 1.43 14.04
N THR A 58 -10.49 0.36 13.25
CA THR A 58 -11.56 -0.60 12.99
C THR A 58 -11.07 -2.04 13.22
N PRO A 59 -10.95 -2.47 14.50
CA PRO A 59 -10.51 -3.82 14.83
C PRO A 59 -11.40 -4.89 14.17
N GLY A 60 -10.76 -5.89 13.56
CA GLY A 60 -11.45 -7.01 12.90
C GLY A 60 -11.72 -6.82 11.40
N VAL A 61 -11.45 -5.65 10.83
CA VAL A 61 -11.43 -5.50 9.37
C VAL A 61 -10.24 -6.27 8.80
N LYS A 62 -10.45 -6.96 7.68
CA LYS A 62 -9.37 -7.60 6.93
C LYS A 62 -8.75 -6.60 5.97
N VAL A 63 -7.42 -6.54 5.94
CA VAL A 63 -6.67 -5.63 5.07
C VAL A 63 -5.84 -6.43 4.07
N GLU A 64 -6.13 -6.27 2.78
CA GLU A 64 -5.27 -6.72 1.69
C GLU A 64 -4.46 -5.55 1.15
N VAL A 65 -3.21 -5.80 0.82
CA VAL A 65 -2.37 -4.85 0.08
C VAL A 65 -2.02 -5.39 -1.29
N LEU A 66 -2.20 -4.57 -2.33
CA LEU A 66 -1.66 -4.79 -3.67
C LEU A 66 -0.49 -3.83 -3.87
N ILE A 67 0.71 -4.33 -3.64
CA ILE A 67 1.96 -3.55 -3.62
C ILE A 67 2.62 -3.45 -5.00
N PRO A 68 3.36 -2.36 -5.27
CA PRO A 68 4.34 -2.34 -6.35
C PRO A 68 5.49 -3.32 -6.06
N ASP A 69 6.40 -3.49 -7.02
CA ASP A 69 7.57 -4.37 -6.86
C ASP A 69 8.66 -3.83 -5.90
N PHE A 70 8.53 -2.58 -5.44
CA PHE A 70 9.55 -1.83 -4.69
C PHE A 70 10.95 -1.90 -5.31
N LYS A 71 11.05 -2.11 -6.64
CA LYS A 71 12.31 -2.41 -7.34
C LYS A 71 13.11 -3.56 -6.74
N GLY A 72 12.44 -4.49 -6.06
CA GLY A 72 13.07 -5.62 -5.37
C GLY A 72 13.73 -5.25 -4.02
N ASP A 73 13.41 -4.10 -3.42
CA ASP A 73 13.91 -3.76 -2.08
C ASP A 73 13.26 -4.64 -1.00
N GLU A 74 14.03 -5.61 -0.50
CA GLU A 74 13.59 -6.53 0.56
C GLU A 74 13.22 -5.81 1.87
N LYS A 75 13.85 -4.67 2.19
CA LYS A 75 13.53 -3.91 3.40
C LYS A 75 12.19 -3.22 3.27
N ALA A 76 11.89 -2.67 2.09
CA ALA A 76 10.60 -2.09 1.78
C ALA A 76 9.49 -3.15 1.89
N LEU A 77 9.70 -4.32 1.30
CA LEU A 77 8.78 -5.46 1.41
C LEU A 77 8.60 -5.91 2.86
N GLU A 78 9.69 -6.06 3.61
CA GLU A 78 9.66 -6.45 5.02
C GLU A 78 8.88 -5.43 5.86
N GLN A 79 9.03 -4.14 5.57
CA GLN A 79 8.32 -3.07 6.28
C GLN A 79 6.80 -3.19 6.12
N VAL A 80 6.30 -3.47 4.91
CA VAL A 80 4.87 -3.72 4.67
C VAL A 80 4.43 -5.01 5.35
N SER A 81 5.20 -6.09 5.23
CA SER A 81 4.88 -7.38 5.85
C SER A 81 4.79 -7.29 7.38
N ARG A 82 5.69 -6.55 8.03
CA ARG A 82 5.69 -6.31 9.48
C ARG A 82 4.49 -5.49 9.96
N ALA A 83 3.79 -4.78 9.09
CA ALA A 83 2.52 -4.13 9.42
C ALA A 83 1.34 -5.12 9.50
N GLN A 84 1.58 -6.41 9.20
CA GLN A 84 0.65 -7.52 9.31
C GLN A 84 -0.66 -7.33 8.51
N PRO A 85 -0.59 -7.07 7.19
CA PRO A 85 -1.78 -7.19 6.35
C PRO A 85 -2.29 -8.64 6.39
N ASP A 86 -3.59 -8.82 6.21
CA ASP A 86 -4.20 -10.15 6.14
C ASP A 86 -3.85 -10.86 4.83
N ILE A 87 -3.69 -10.11 3.75
CA ILE A 87 -3.21 -10.61 2.45
C ILE A 87 -2.17 -9.62 1.90
N LEU A 88 -1.02 -10.15 1.46
CA LEU A 88 -0.01 -9.41 0.71
C LEU A 88 -0.05 -9.92 -0.74
N ASN A 89 -0.38 -9.02 -1.66
CA ASN A 89 -0.60 -9.31 -3.07
C ASN A 89 0.33 -8.46 -3.96
N HIS A 90 0.79 -9.04 -5.06
CA HIS A 90 1.55 -8.39 -6.11
C HIS A 90 1.20 -9.07 -7.45
N ASN A 91 0.75 -8.31 -8.42
CA ASN A 91 0.38 -8.84 -9.72
C ASN A 91 1.62 -8.95 -10.63
N LEU A 92 1.79 -10.10 -11.27
CA LEU A 92 2.76 -10.27 -12.38
C LEU A 92 2.27 -9.66 -13.69
N GLU A 93 0.95 -9.41 -13.80
CA GLU A 93 0.21 -8.83 -14.93
C GLU A 93 0.21 -9.63 -16.24
N THR A 94 1.36 -10.18 -16.67
CA THR A 94 1.47 -10.93 -17.92
C THR A 94 2.56 -12.00 -17.85
N THR A 95 2.63 -12.85 -18.86
CA THR A 95 3.69 -13.86 -18.99
C THR A 95 5.04 -13.23 -19.33
N GLU A 96 6.14 -13.86 -18.94
CA GLU A 96 7.53 -13.42 -19.21
C GLU A 96 7.77 -12.96 -20.67
N ARG A 97 7.24 -13.72 -21.65
CA ARG A 97 7.37 -13.40 -23.09
C ARG A 97 6.80 -12.03 -23.49
N LEU A 98 5.89 -11.47 -22.70
CA LEU A 98 5.21 -10.19 -22.97
C LEU A 98 5.66 -9.07 -22.01
N TYR A 99 6.65 -9.31 -21.14
CA TYR A 99 7.09 -8.39 -20.08
C TYR A 99 8.28 -7.49 -20.51
N THR A 100 8.41 -7.19 -21.81
CA THR A 100 9.54 -6.43 -22.38
C THR A 100 9.26 -4.93 -22.46
#